data_AF-A0A1I1Q749-F1
#
_entry.id   AF-A0A1I1Q749-F1
#
_cell.length_a   1.000
_cell.length_b   1.000
_cell.length_c   1.000
_cell.angle_alpha   90.00
_cell.angle_beta   90.00
_cell.angle_gamma   90.00
#
_symmetry.space_group_name_H-M   'P 1'
#
loop_
_entity.id
_entity.type
_entity.pdbx_description
1 polymer ?
#
loop_
_entity_poly.entity_id
_entity_poly.type
_entity_poly.pdbx_seq_one_letter_code
_entity_poly.pdbx_strand_id
1 'polypeptide(L)'
;MNKLIATLIAGLFATAATAQTTTTPAATKAVVKAEAEATKDITKAESKELKVATKADAKVSKAAADANEKKVKAYNKAAETQAEAAAKVAKADPEDRAKASAKAEEKIADATLKADKKMIKADEKLLKTQVEAAADKATAAAKTEQARAEATAEVHKAAAKH
;
A
#
# COMPACT_ATOMS: atom_id res chain seq x y z
N MET A 1 -18.91 10.86 -4.17
CA MET A 1 -17.75 11.10 -5.06
C MET A 1 -18.00 10.66 -6.51
N ASN A 2 -19.12 9.99 -6.84
CA ASN A 2 -19.38 9.53 -8.21
C ASN A 2 -19.92 10.60 -9.17
N LYS A 3 -20.48 11.70 -8.65
CA LYS A 3 -21.08 12.74 -9.52
C LYS A 3 -20.03 13.63 -10.16
N LEU A 4 -18.97 13.98 -9.43
CA LEU A 4 -17.89 14.85 -9.91
C LEU A 4 -17.02 14.16 -10.98
N ILE A 5 -16.73 12.87 -10.80
CA ILE A 5 -15.97 12.09 -11.79
C ILE A 5 -16.81 11.89 -13.05
N ALA A 6 -18.12 11.64 -12.92
CA ALA A 6 -19.02 11.52 -14.05
C ALA A 6 -19.16 12.85 -14.84
N THR A 7 -19.22 14.01 -14.18
CA THR A 7 -19.23 15.31 -14.89
C THR A 7 -17.89 15.64 -15.53
N LEU A 8 -16.76 15.26 -14.94
CA LEU A 8 -15.43 15.47 -15.53
C LEU A 8 -15.23 14.61 -16.79
N ILE A 9 -15.66 13.35 -16.76
CA ILE A 9 -15.58 12.46 -17.93
C ILE A 9 -16.54 12.96 -19.03
N ALA A 10 -17.78 13.34 -18.69
CA ALA A 10 -18.73 13.89 -19.68
C ALA A 10 -18.27 15.23 -20.28
N GLY A 11 -17.62 16.09 -19.50
CA GLY A 11 -17.10 17.38 -19.96
C GLY A 11 -15.89 17.27 -20.89
N LEU A 12 -15.04 16.26 -20.70
CA LEU A 12 -13.86 16.03 -21.53
C LEU A 12 -14.21 15.54 -22.95
N PHE A 13 -15.31 14.80 -23.12
CA PHE A 13 -15.75 14.33 -24.44
C PHE A 13 -16.52 15.38 -25.25
N ALA A 14 -17.11 16.39 -24.61
CA ALA A 14 -17.82 17.46 -25.31
C ALA A 14 -16.88 18.45 -26.03
N THR A 15 -15.62 18.56 -25.61
CA THR A 15 -14.66 19.54 -26.14
C THR A 15 -13.81 19.02 -27.31
N ALA A 16 -13.90 17.74 -27.67
CA ALA A 16 -13.15 17.15 -28.79
C ALA A 16 -13.93 17.10 -30.12
N ALA A 17 -15.20 17.51 -30.15
CA ALA A 17 -16.09 17.28 -31.28
C ALA A 17 -16.07 18.35 -32.40
N THR A 18 -15.22 19.38 -32.33
CA THR A 18 -15.28 20.53 -33.26
C THR A 18 -14.02 20.81 -34.09
N ALA A 19 -13.12 19.85 -34.32
CA ALA A 19 -11.88 20.15 -35.07
C ALA A 19 -11.30 19.08 -36.01
N GLN A 20 -12.01 18.03 -36.42
CA GLN A 20 -11.46 17.12 -37.44
C GLN A 20 -12.47 16.71 -38.51
N THR A 21 -12.48 17.47 -39.59
CA THR A 21 -12.94 17.04 -40.92
C THR A 21 -11.97 15.99 -41.47
N THR A 22 -12.13 14.75 -41.00
CA THR A 22 -11.70 13.53 -41.68
C THR A 22 -12.83 12.53 -41.51
N THR A 23 -13.25 11.92 -42.61
CA THR A 23 -14.28 10.87 -42.72
C THR A 23 -14.25 9.85 -41.57
N THR A 24 -14.98 10.10 -40.49
CA THR A 24 -15.35 9.08 -39.50
C THR A 24 -16.55 8.33 -40.07
N PRO A 25 -16.52 6.99 -40.21
CA PRO A 25 -17.73 6.25 -40.52
C PRO A 25 -18.79 6.62 -39.49
N ALA A 26 -20.02 6.92 -39.91
CA ALA A 26 -21.11 7.18 -38.99
C ALA A 26 -21.19 6.01 -38.00
N ALA A 27 -21.11 6.29 -36.70
CA ALA A 27 -21.11 5.27 -35.65
C ALA A 27 -22.34 4.37 -35.82
N THR A 28 -22.14 3.12 -36.23
CA THR A 28 -23.25 2.18 -36.41
C THR A 28 -23.79 1.78 -35.04
N LYS A 29 -25.07 1.38 -34.97
CA LYS A 29 -25.67 0.90 -33.70
C LYS A 29 -24.85 -0.22 -33.04
N ALA A 30 -24.14 -1.02 -33.84
CA ALA A 30 -23.27 -2.09 -33.35
C ALA A 30 -22.03 -1.54 -32.61
N VAL A 31 -21.40 -0.49 -33.15
CA VAL A 31 -20.25 0.18 -32.51
C VAL A 31 -20.66 0.84 -31.19
N VAL A 32 -21.78 1.58 -31.18
CA VAL A 32 -22.30 2.23 -29.96
C VAL A 32 -22.61 1.21 -28.85
N LYS A 33 -23.17 0.05 -29.21
CA LYS A 33 -23.43 -1.03 -28.24
C LYS A 33 -22.13 -1.63 -27.70
N ALA A 34 -21.12 -1.83 -28.56
CA ALA A 34 -19.82 -2.35 -28.15
C ALA A 34 -19.11 -1.38 -27.19
N GLU A 35 -19.16 -0.08 -27.45
CA GLU A 35 -18.60 0.96 -26.58
C GLU A 35 -19.27 1.00 -25.19
N ALA A 36 -20.59 0.79 -25.14
CA ALA A 36 -21.32 0.73 -23.88
C ALA A 36 -20.96 -0.49 -23.03
N GLU A 37 -20.85 -1.68 -23.64
CA GLU A 37 -20.39 -2.89 -22.93
C GLU A 37 -18.92 -2.77 -22.51
N ALA A 38 -18.06 -2.24 -23.39
CA ALA A 38 -16.66 -1.94 -23.08
C ALA A 38 -16.53 -1.04 -21.83
N THR A 39 -17.30 0.04 -21.77
CA THR A 39 -17.32 0.96 -20.62
C THR A 39 -17.74 0.25 -19.33
N LYS A 40 -18.75 -0.61 -19.41
CA LYS A 40 -19.27 -1.39 -18.27
C LYS A 40 -18.25 -2.40 -17.75
N ASP A 41 -17.56 -3.10 -18.66
CA ASP A 41 -16.53 -4.08 -18.29
C ASP A 41 -15.30 -3.41 -17.67
N ILE A 42 -14.85 -2.29 -18.24
CA ILE A 42 -13.77 -1.47 -17.67
C ILE A 42 -14.15 -0.98 -16.27
N THR A 43 -15.36 -0.41 -16.10
CA THR A 43 -15.84 0.06 -14.79
C THR A 43 -15.87 -1.07 -13.76
N LYS A 44 -16.28 -2.28 -14.16
CA LYS A 44 -16.31 -3.45 -13.28
C LYS A 44 -14.91 -3.90 -12.89
N ALA A 45 -13.93 -3.83 -13.81
CA ALA A 45 -12.54 -4.13 -13.53
C ALA A 45 -11.92 -3.12 -12.56
N GLU A 46 -12.09 -1.83 -12.81
CA GLU A 46 -11.62 -0.74 -11.92
C GLU A 46 -12.22 -0.85 -10.51
N SER A 47 -13.50 -1.22 -10.40
CA SER A 47 -14.13 -1.46 -9.09
C SER A 47 -13.49 -2.63 -8.33
N LYS A 48 -13.08 -3.70 -9.04
CA LYS A 48 -12.36 -4.83 -8.42
C LYS A 48 -10.95 -4.42 -8.01
N GLU A 49 -10.25 -3.66 -8.83
CA GLU A 49 -8.92 -3.13 -8.52
C GLU A 49 -8.96 -2.27 -7.26
N LEU A 50 -9.91 -1.33 -7.16
CA LEU A 50 -10.07 -0.49 -5.98
C LEU A 50 -10.34 -1.32 -4.72
N LYS A 51 -11.14 -2.39 -4.82
CA LYS A 51 -11.39 -3.32 -3.70
C LYS A 51 -10.13 -4.08 -3.28
N VAL A 52 -9.25 -4.44 -4.21
CA VAL A 52 -7.97 -5.07 -3.89
C VAL A 52 -7.04 -4.06 -3.23
N ALA A 53 -6.91 -2.86 -3.79
CA ALA A 53 -6.08 -1.79 -3.26
C ALA A 53 -6.47 -1.42 -1.82
N THR A 54 -7.75 -1.19 -1.57
CA THR A 54 -8.27 -0.87 -0.22
C THR A 54 -8.01 -1.98 0.80
N LYS A 55 -8.17 -3.26 0.43
CA LYS A 55 -7.83 -4.40 1.29
C LYS A 55 -6.33 -4.50 1.56
N ALA A 56 -5.51 -4.28 0.55
CA ALA A 56 -4.05 -4.29 0.67
C ALA A 56 -3.57 -3.17 1.61
N ASP A 57 -4.12 -1.96 1.47
CA ASP A 57 -3.82 -0.84 2.37
C ASP A 57 -4.25 -1.10 3.81
N ALA A 58 -5.42 -1.71 4.02
CA ALA A 58 -5.88 -2.10 5.35
C ALA A 58 -4.92 -3.12 6.02
N LYS A 59 -4.41 -4.10 5.26
CA LYS A 59 -3.41 -5.06 5.76
C LYS A 59 -2.11 -4.37 6.16
N VAL A 60 -1.59 -3.47 5.32
CA VAL A 60 -0.36 -2.72 5.60
C VAL A 60 -0.53 -1.83 6.83
N SER A 61 -1.65 -1.11 6.94
CA SER A 61 -1.94 -0.26 8.09
C SER A 61 -1.97 -1.05 9.40
N LYS A 62 -2.65 -2.21 9.41
CA LYS A 62 -2.65 -3.12 10.57
C LYS A 62 -1.25 -3.62 10.91
N ALA A 63 -0.48 -4.06 9.92
CA ALA A 63 0.88 -4.53 10.12
C ALA A 63 1.80 -3.41 10.65
N ALA A 64 1.62 -2.16 10.21
CA ALA A 64 2.37 -1.01 10.69
C ALA A 64 2.07 -0.71 12.15
N ALA A 65 0.79 -0.74 12.54
CA ALA A 65 0.38 -0.60 13.94
C ALA A 65 0.98 -1.72 14.82
N ASP A 66 0.86 -2.97 14.38
CA ASP A 66 1.40 -4.15 15.09
C ASP A 66 2.93 -4.11 15.21
N ALA A 67 3.63 -3.55 14.22
CA ALA A 67 5.07 -3.35 14.25
C ALA A 67 5.45 -2.25 15.23
N ASN A 68 4.78 -1.10 15.16
CA ASN A 68 5.02 0.03 16.06
C ASN A 68 4.80 -0.35 17.54
N GLU A 69 3.73 -1.09 17.84
CA GLU A 69 3.48 -1.58 19.19
C GLU A 69 4.62 -2.46 19.71
N LYS A 70 5.14 -3.37 18.87
CA LYS A 70 6.28 -4.23 19.24
C LYS A 70 7.56 -3.43 19.45
N LYS A 71 7.81 -2.40 18.63
CA LYS A 71 8.97 -1.53 18.78
C LYS A 71 8.92 -0.74 20.07
N VAL A 72 7.78 -0.10 20.37
CA VAL A 72 7.58 0.65 21.62
C VAL A 72 7.76 -0.27 22.83
N LYS A 73 7.18 -1.47 22.83
CA LYS A 73 7.37 -2.45 23.91
C LYS A 73 8.83 -2.88 24.08
N ALA A 74 9.56 -3.04 22.98
CA ALA A 74 10.98 -3.41 23.02
C ALA A 74 11.83 -2.26 23.58
N TYR A 75 11.61 -1.03 23.10
CA TYR A 75 12.29 0.16 23.57
C TYR A 75 12.04 0.41 25.06
N ASN A 76 10.78 0.39 25.50
CA ASN A 76 10.43 0.63 26.90
C ASN A 76 11.09 -0.37 27.84
N LYS A 77 11.18 -1.64 27.44
CA LYS A 77 11.85 -2.67 28.25
C LYS A 77 13.37 -2.46 28.36
N ALA A 78 14.00 -1.97 27.29
CA ALA A 78 15.41 -1.58 27.34
C ALA A 78 15.62 -0.36 28.23
N ALA A 79 14.76 0.66 28.10
CA ALA A 79 14.80 1.87 28.93
C ALA A 79 14.58 1.56 30.43
N GLU A 80 13.65 0.67 30.77
CA GLU A 80 13.45 0.18 32.15
C GLU A 80 14.71 -0.50 32.68
N THR A 81 15.34 -1.37 31.88
CA THR A 81 16.59 -2.03 32.28
C THR A 81 17.72 -1.02 32.49
N GLN A 82 17.80 0.02 31.64
CA GLN A 82 18.77 1.09 31.78
C GLN A 82 18.55 1.90 33.06
N ALA A 83 17.30 2.22 33.39
CA ALA A 83 16.96 2.92 34.62
C ALA A 83 17.29 2.08 35.87
N GLU A 84 16.98 0.78 35.87
CA GLU A 84 17.35 -0.13 36.96
C GLU A 84 18.87 -0.27 37.12
N ALA A 85 19.60 -0.35 36.01
CA ALA A 85 21.05 -0.46 36.01
C ALA A 85 21.68 0.82 36.58
N ALA A 86 21.23 1.99 36.13
CA ALA A 86 21.66 3.28 36.66
C ALA A 86 21.36 3.41 38.17
N ALA A 87 20.18 2.99 38.62
CA ALA A 87 19.83 3.00 40.03
C ALA A 87 20.74 2.09 40.89
N LYS A 88 21.16 0.94 40.36
CA LYS A 88 22.10 0.03 41.03
C LYS A 88 23.50 0.64 41.16
N VAL A 89 23.98 1.35 40.13
CA VAL A 89 25.25 2.08 40.18
C VAL A 89 25.18 3.24 41.17
N ALA A 90 24.07 3.96 41.21
CA ALA A 90 23.88 5.08 42.13
C ALA A 90 23.87 4.65 43.61
N LYS A 91 23.35 3.45 43.90
CA LYS A 91 23.28 2.87 45.25
C LYS A 91 24.54 2.10 45.67
N ALA A 92 25.50 1.91 44.78
CA ALA A 92 26.73 1.17 45.10
C ALA A 92 27.68 2.03 45.94
N ASP A 93 28.39 1.39 46.88
CA ASP A 93 29.44 2.03 47.66
C ASP A 93 30.60 2.50 46.75
N PRO A 94 31.36 3.54 47.14
CA PRO A 94 32.41 4.10 46.30
C PRO A 94 33.44 3.08 45.78
N GLU A 95 33.82 2.12 46.63
CA GLU A 95 34.80 1.06 46.33
C GLU A 95 34.26 0.04 45.31
N ASP A 96 32.95 -0.22 45.32
CA ASP A 96 32.29 -1.17 44.43
C ASP A 96 31.71 -0.53 43.17
N ARG A 97 31.66 0.81 43.11
CA ARG A 97 31.00 1.56 42.03
C ARG A 97 31.54 1.19 40.65
N ALA A 98 32.85 1.00 40.49
CA ALA A 98 33.45 0.61 39.22
C ALA A 98 32.93 -0.76 38.73
N LYS A 99 32.82 -1.74 39.64
CA LYS A 99 32.29 -3.08 39.35
C LYS A 99 30.78 -3.04 39.07
N ALA A 100 30.04 -2.19 39.79
CA ALA A 100 28.63 -1.97 39.54
C ALA A 100 28.38 -1.35 38.16
N SER A 101 29.19 -0.37 37.76
CA SER A 101 29.14 0.25 36.43
C SER A 101 29.41 -0.77 35.32
N ALA A 102 30.46 -1.58 35.43
CA ALA A 102 30.75 -2.61 34.42
C ALA A 102 29.57 -3.59 34.23
N LYS A 103 28.96 -4.06 35.33
CA LYS A 103 27.76 -4.92 35.26
C LYS A 103 26.54 -4.20 34.70
N ALA A 104 26.41 -2.90 34.96
CA ALA A 104 25.33 -2.08 34.42
C ALA A 104 25.48 -1.91 32.91
N GLU A 105 26.69 -1.59 32.43
CA GLU A 105 27.02 -1.49 31.01
C GLU A 105 26.73 -2.79 30.27
N GLU A 106 27.18 -3.93 30.80
CA GLU A 106 26.89 -5.25 30.21
C GLU A 106 25.39 -5.51 30.09
N LYS A 107 24.61 -5.23 31.16
CA LYS A 107 23.15 -5.41 31.15
C LYS A 107 22.45 -4.47 30.18
N ILE A 108 22.89 -3.22 30.09
CA ILE A 108 22.34 -2.24 29.16
C ILE A 108 22.62 -2.69 27.73
N ALA A 109 23.86 -3.09 27.41
CA ALA A 109 24.23 -3.58 26.09
C ALA A 109 23.37 -4.79 25.68
N ASP A 110 23.18 -5.75 26.59
CA ASP A 110 22.34 -6.92 26.37
C ASP A 110 20.86 -6.56 26.14
N ALA A 111 20.33 -5.61 26.90
CA ALA A 111 18.95 -5.15 26.79
C ALA A 111 18.72 -4.41 25.46
N THR A 112 19.64 -3.53 25.09
CA THR A 112 19.63 -2.81 23.81
C THR A 112 19.69 -3.79 22.64
N LEU A 113 20.61 -4.75 22.65
CA LEU A 113 20.70 -5.77 21.60
C LEU A 113 19.41 -6.59 21.45
N LYS A 114 18.78 -6.96 22.58
CA LYS A 114 17.49 -7.67 22.58
C LYS A 114 16.36 -6.79 22.04
N ALA A 115 16.36 -5.49 22.34
CA ALA A 115 15.38 -4.55 21.82
C ALA A 115 15.54 -4.38 20.30
N ASP A 116 16.76 -4.12 19.83
CA ASP A 116 17.08 -3.97 18.41
C ASP A 116 16.66 -5.19 17.61
N LYS A 117 17.01 -6.40 18.07
CA LYS A 117 16.57 -7.66 17.43
C LYS A 117 15.04 -7.77 17.31
N LYS A 118 14.28 -7.29 18.29
CA LYS A 118 12.81 -7.29 18.23
C LYS A 118 12.28 -6.22 17.27
N MET A 119 12.90 -5.04 17.26
CA MET A 119 12.53 -3.95 16.35
C MET A 119 12.78 -4.35 14.90
N ILE A 120 13.95 -4.92 14.59
CA ILE A 120 14.31 -5.44 13.27
C ILE A 120 13.31 -6.50 12.81
N LYS A 121 12.96 -7.48 13.66
CA LYS A 121 11.95 -8.50 13.32
C LYS A 121 10.54 -7.93 13.09
N ALA A 122 10.20 -6.83 13.77
CA ALA A 122 8.92 -6.15 13.54
C ALA A 122 8.92 -5.46 12.17
N ASP A 123 10.03 -4.82 11.80
CA ASP A 123 10.22 -4.19 10.49
C ASP A 123 10.25 -5.19 9.35
N GLU A 124 10.95 -6.31 9.51
CA GLU A 124 11.00 -7.39 8.53
C GLU A 124 9.59 -7.88 8.17
N LYS A 125 8.74 -8.10 9.19
CA LYS A 125 7.35 -8.52 8.99
C LYS A 125 6.52 -7.45 8.28
N LEU A 126 6.70 -6.17 8.67
CA LEU A 126 6.03 -5.06 8.03
C LEU A 126 6.42 -4.94 6.55
N LEU A 127 7.72 -5.00 6.23
CA LEU A 127 8.24 -4.97 4.87
C LEU A 127 7.67 -6.12 4.04
N LYS A 128 7.63 -7.34 4.58
CA LYS A 128 7.02 -8.48 3.89
C LYS A 128 5.56 -8.22 3.54
N THR A 129 4.76 -7.70 4.48
CA THR A 129 3.36 -7.34 4.21
C THR A 129 3.22 -6.21 3.19
N GLN A 130 4.12 -5.22 3.20
CA GLN A 130 4.13 -4.15 2.19
C GLN A 130 4.42 -4.69 0.79
N VAL A 131 5.39 -5.60 0.66
CA VAL A 131 5.73 -6.25 -0.62
C VAL A 131 4.57 -7.10 -1.14
N GLU A 132 3.94 -7.91 -0.28
CA GLU A 132 2.75 -8.70 -0.65
C GLU A 132 1.58 -7.80 -1.08
N ALA A 133 1.33 -6.71 -0.35
CA ALA A 133 0.30 -5.74 -0.69
C ALA A 133 0.59 -5.02 -2.02
N ALA A 134 1.85 -4.69 -2.30
CA ALA A 134 2.25 -4.10 -3.58
C ALA A 134 2.06 -5.09 -4.74
N ALA A 135 2.40 -6.37 -4.54
CA ALA A 135 2.18 -7.42 -5.53
C ALA A 135 0.68 -7.66 -5.83
N ASP A 136 -0.17 -7.66 -4.79
CA ASP A 136 -1.62 -7.76 -4.92
C ASP A 136 -2.17 -6.60 -5.77
N LYS A 137 -1.73 -5.36 -5.48
CA LYS A 137 -2.14 -4.15 -6.22
C LYS A 137 -1.68 -4.18 -7.68
N ALA A 138 -0.41 -4.51 -7.93
CA ALA A 138 0.14 -4.59 -9.28
C ALA A 138 -0.59 -5.64 -10.12
N THR A 139 -0.89 -6.81 -9.53
CA THR A 139 -1.67 -7.86 -10.20
C THR A 139 -3.08 -7.40 -10.54
N ALA A 140 -3.72 -6.62 -9.65
CA ALA A 140 -5.05 -6.09 -9.90
C ALA A 140 -5.04 -5.03 -11.01
N ALA A 141 -4.07 -4.12 -11.01
CA ALA A 141 -3.88 -3.12 -12.07
C ALA A 141 -3.65 -3.79 -13.44
N ALA A 142 -2.78 -4.81 -13.51
CA ALA A 142 -2.55 -5.56 -14.75
C ALA A 142 -3.82 -6.23 -15.30
N LYS A 143 -4.69 -6.76 -14.41
CA LYS A 143 -5.99 -7.32 -14.82
C LYS A 143 -6.95 -6.25 -15.33
N THR A 144 -6.93 -5.05 -14.77
CA THR A 144 -7.71 -3.92 -15.29
C THR A 144 -7.22 -3.48 -16.66
N GLU A 145 -5.90 -3.41 -16.85
CA GLU A 145 -5.30 -3.10 -18.15
C GLU A 145 -5.65 -4.15 -19.20
N GLN A 146 -5.59 -5.43 -18.85
CA GLN A 146 -6.07 -6.51 -19.71
C GLN A 146 -7.55 -6.32 -20.09
N ALA A 147 -8.43 -6.01 -19.13
CA ALA A 147 -9.84 -5.78 -19.42
C ALA A 147 -10.06 -4.57 -20.34
N ARG A 148 -9.26 -3.50 -20.20
CA ARG A 148 -9.28 -2.35 -21.12
C ARG A 148 -8.85 -2.75 -22.54
N ALA A 149 -7.78 -3.52 -22.67
CA ALA A 149 -7.30 -4.00 -23.96
C ALA A 149 -8.32 -4.90 -24.67
N GLU A 150 -8.92 -5.84 -23.93
CA GLU A 150 -9.99 -6.72 -24.44
C GLU A 150 -11.22 -5.90 -24.88
N ALA A 151 -11.65 -4.93 -24.06
CA ALA A 151 -12.77 -4.06 -24.37
C ALA A 151 -12.52 -3.21 -25.64
N THR A 152 -11.33 -2.62 -25.79
CA THR A 152 -10.94 -1.89 -27.00
C THR A 152 -10.91 -2.80 -28.23
N ALA A 153 -10.38 -4.02 -28.10
CA ALA A 153 -10.37 -4.99 -29.19
C ALA A 153 -11.78 -5.35 -29.67
N GLU A 154 -12.74 -5.52 -28.76
CA GLU A 154 -14.14 -5.80 -29.12
C GLU A 154 -14.81 -4.62 -29.84
N VAL A 155 -14.53 -3.38 -29.43
CA VAL A 155 -14.98 -2.18 -30.15
C VAL A 155 -14.41 -2.13 -31.58
N HIS A 156 -13.11 -2.41 -31.76
CA HIS A 156 -12.49 -2.47 -33.08
C HIS A 156 -13.07 -3.59 -33.95
N LYS A 157 -13.35 -4.77 -33.38
CA LYS A 157 -14.02 -5.86 -34.10
C LYS A 157 -15.44 -5.48 -34.52
N ALA A 158 -16.17 -4.70 -33.71
CA ALA A 158 -17.49 -4.21 -34.07
C ALA A 158 -17.42 -3.18 -35.22
N ALA A 159 -16.42 -2.30 -35.19
CA ALA A 159 -16.18 -1.32 -36.25
C ALA A 159 -15.78 -1.97 -37.59
N ALA A 160 -14.96 -3.02 -37.57
CA ALA A 160 -14.49 -3.71 -38.77
C ALA A 160 -15.54 -4.57 -39.50
N LYS A 161 -16.75 -4.72 -38.94
CA LYS A 161 -17.87 -5.45 -39.57
C LYS A 161 -18.71 -4.57 -40.50
N HIS A 162 -18.29 -3.31 -40.72
CA HIS A 162 -18.95 -2.30 -41.54
C HIS A 162 -17.91 -1.59 -42.41
#